data_AF-A0A5E6NRP6-F1
#
_entry.id   AF-A0A5E6NRP6-F1
#
_cell.length_a   1.000
_cell.length_b   1.000
_cell.length_c   1.000
_cell.angle_alpha   90.00
_cell.angle_beta   90.00
_cell.angle_gamma   90.00
#
_symmetry.space_group_name_H-M   'P 1'
#
loop_
_entity.id
_entity.type
_entity.pdbx_description
1 polymer ?
#
loop_
_entity_poly.entity_id
_entity_poly.type
_entity_poly.pdbx_seq_one_letter_code
_entity_poly.pdbx_strand_id
1 'polypeptide(L)'
;MDDTRSELAYSKNKGTLSAAQNLTINANESITNGETIQNNEFLGQVTTNYQDNPAVAEAIATNGQFKINKPTQAQPYVIETRNEFVDITQFKASQYLFARPNIRFLDPAMSSPITLGDAYWEHQQLQKQISEQTKQTRLYADYDMNATFDRLFDQSNEEYEKLTDEGVEITFGVSLSKAAIKALTQDIVWYENQTVELNGKQYTALMPRLYLAGATLEDLSKTPQAFLSAQNITINSNGTIVNSGTITSQDDTHITASNITNQNGVMTGNNINLNAQNTLLNQSGDITAVNNLKLKAKTITNIASEQTITKGTNITQSVGSASNLQGGNVNINAKILPTQPATSLLTT
;
A
#
# COMPACT_ATOMS: atom_id res chain seq x y z
N MET A 1 34.06 14.05 -22.51
CA MET A 1 33.41 12.93 -21.79
C MET A 1 31.94 13.25 -21.77
N ASP A 2 31.17 12.35 -22.35
CA ASP A 2 29.76 12.52 -22.70
C ASP A 2 28.90 12.59 -21.43
N ASP A 3 28.13 13.66 -21.28
CA ASP A 3 27.21 13.90 -20.17
C ASP A 3 25.85 13.28 -20.54
N THR A 4 25.72 11.96 -20.36
CA THR A 4 24.48 11.21 -20.66
C THR A 4 23.44 11.45 -19.57
N ARG A 5 22.85 12.65 -19.55
CA ARG A 5 21.69 12.92 -18.69
C ARG A 5 20.43 12.31 -19.31
N SER A 6 19.85 11.37 -18.57
CA SER A 6 18.42 11.05 -18.55
C SER A 6 17.81 10.58 -19.89
N GLU A 7 18.18 9.39 -20.33
CA GLU A 7 17.19 8.58 -21.04
C GLU A 7 16.02 8.31 -20.08
N LEU A 8 14.77 8.43 -20.56
CA LEU A 8 13.52 8.31 -19.79
C LEU A 8 13.39 6.91 -19.17
N ALA A 9 14.14 6.58 -18.12
CA ALA A 9 14.18 5.24 -17.55
C ALA A 9 12.80 4.82 -17.01
N TYR A 10 12.07 5.74 -16.39
CA TYR A 10 10.81 5.44 -15.69
C TYR A 10 9.72 6.47 -15.97
N SER A 11 8.47 6.04 -15.99
CA SER A 11 7.28 6.90 -15.93
C SER A 11 6.29 6.39 -14.89
N LYS A 12 5.75 7.26 -14.04
CA LYS A 12 4.79 6.91 -12.99
C LYS A 12 3.63 7.90 -12.99
N ASN A 13 2.42 7.41 -13.21
CA ASN A 13 1.19 8.17 -13.01
C ASN A 13 0.49 7.72 -11.73
N LYS A 14 0.24 8.67 -10.82
CA LYS A 14 -0.50 8.47 -9.56
C LYS A 14 -1.76 9.35 -9.47
N GLY A 15 -2.15 9.97 -10.59
CA GLY A 15 -3.26 10.92 -10.66
C GLY A 15 -3.95 10.83 -12.01
N THR A 16 -4.42 11.96 -12.54
CA THR A 16 -5.07 12.02 -13.86
C THR A 16 -4.12 12.57 -14.91
N LEU A 17 -3.96 11.85 -16.03
CA LEU A 17 -3.29 12.33 -17.23
C LEU A 17 -4.20 12.10 -18.42
N SER A 18 -4.62 13.19 -19.07
CA SER A 18 -5.59 13.15 -20.16
C SER A 18 -5.15 13.96 -21.39
N ALA A 19 -5.48 13.47 -22.57
CA ALA A 19 -5.29 14.19 -23.84
C ALA A 19 -6.57 14.12 -24.70
N ALA A 20 -6.87 15.16 -25.48
CA ALA A 20 -8.08 15.16 -26.31
C ALA A 20 -8.00 14.17 -27.49
N GLN A 21 -6.80 13.96 -28.05
CA GLN A 21 -6.57 13.08 -29.20
C GLN A 21 -5.61 11.96 -28.83
N ASN A 22 -4.31 12.22 -28.86
CA ASN A 22 -3.30 11.18 -28.67
C ASN A 22 -2.56 11.39 -27.35
N LEU A 23 -2.50 10.34 -26.52
CA LEU A 23 -1.63 10.27 -25.36
C LEU A 23 -0.54 9.22 -25.63
N THR A 24 0.71 9.68 -25.70
CA THR A 24 1.88 8.80 -25.89
C THR A 24 2.76 8.84 -24.65
N ILE A 25 3.10 7.67 -24.11
CA ILE A 25 4.01 7.53 -22.96
C ILE A 25 5.12 6.54 -23.34
N ASN A 26 6.37 6.97 -23.21
CA ASN A 26 7.54 6.13 -23.50
C ASN A 26 8.46 6.07 -22.26
N ALA A 27 8.97 4.88 -21.93
CA ALA A 27 10.02 4.74 -20.92
C ALA A 27 10.94 3.53 -21.20
N ASN A 28 12.24 3.66 -20.97
CA ASN A 28 13.19 2.59 -21.27
C ASN A 28 13.06 1.38 -20.32
N GLU A 29 12.69 1.57 -19.06
CA GLU A 29 12.66 0.47 -18.09
C GLU A 29 11.26 0.16 -17.55
N SER A 30 10.53 1.14 -17.01
CA SER A 30 9.17 0.83 -16.52
C SER A 30 8.19 1.98 -16.60
N ILE A 31 6.92 1.62 -16.77
CA ILE A 31 5.77 2.53 -16.69
C ILE A 31 4.79 1.98 -15.67
N THR A 32 4.38 2.81 -14.72
CA THR A 32 3.34 2.46 -13.75
C THR A 32 2.17 3.43 -13.87
N ASN A 33 0.95 2.92 -14.08
CA ASN A 33 -0.28 3.67 -13.93
C ASN A 33 -1.03 3.17 -12.70
N GLY A 34 -1.06 3.97 -11.64
CA GLY A 34 -1.57 3.58 -10.32
C GLY A 34 -0.44 3.25 -9.33
N GLU A 35 -0.84 2.90 -8.12
CA GLU A 35 0.06 2.29 -7.12
C GLU A 35 -0.54 0.97 -6.66
N THR A 36 0.30 0.02 -6.25
CA THR A 36 -0.18 -1.09 -5.44
C THR A 36 -0.34 -0.54 -4.03
N ILE A 37 -1.57 -0.57 -3.50
CA ILE A 37 -1.80 -0.28 -2.08
C ILE A 37 -1.19 -1.43 -1.30
N GLN A 38 -0.18 -1.11 -0.50
CA GLN A 38 0.52 -2.07 0.35
C GLN A 38 0.51 -1.54 1.76
N ASN A 39 0.62 -2.45 2.71
CA ASN A 39 0.93 -2.08 4.08
C ASN A 39 2.23 -1.29 4.14
N ASN A 40 2.42 -0.59 5.26
CA ASN A 40 3.72 -0.10 5.66
C ASN A 40 4.66 -1.30 5.91
N GLU A 41 5.06 -2.01 4.85
CA GLU A 41 6.20 -2.93 4.90
C GLU A 41 7.44 -2.06 5.05
N PHE A 42 7.81 -1.79 6.31
CA PHE A 42 9.06 -1.10 6.56
C PHE A 42 10.21 -2.03 6.16
N LEU A 43 10.88 -1.69 5.05
CA LEU A 43 12.22 -2.18 4.75
C LEU A 43 13.08 -1.73 5.94
N GLY A 44 13.51 -2.69 6.75
CA GLY A 44 13.96 -2.50 8.13
C GLY A 44 14.81 -1.27 8.39
N GLN A 45 14.68 -0.73 9.60
CA GLN A 45 15.40 0.43 10.16
C GLN A 45 16.35 1.10 9.18
N VAL A 46 15.80 1.98 8.33
CA VAL A 46 16.63 3.01 7.72
C VAL A 46 17.10 3.87 8.88
N THR A 47 18.35 3.69 9.29
CA THR A 47 19.05 4.59 10.21
C THR A 47 19.19 5.93 9.49
N THR A 48 18.14 6.75 9.50
CA THR A 48 18.24 8.15 9.08
C THR A 48 19.03 8.88 10.16
N ASN A 49 20.02 9.68 9.75
CA ASN A 49 20.78 10.50 10.68
C ASN A 49 19.85 11.34 11.58
N TYR A 50 20.16 11.33 12.87
CA TYR A 50 19.35 11.70 14.03
C TYR A 50 18.86 13.16 14.12
N GLN A 51 19.33 14.05 13.24
CA GLN A 51 18.98 15.49 13.25
C GLN A 51 17.77 15.83 12.34
N ASP A 52 17.30 14.88 11.54
CA ASP A 52 16.22 15.08 10.56
C ASP A 52 15.01 14.18 10.83
N ASN A 53 14.57 13.99 12.08
CA ASN A 53 13.31 13.26 12.31
C ASN A 53 12.15 14.08 11.70
N PRO A 54 11.54 13.63 10.58
CA PRO A 54 10.61 14.47 9.82
C PRO A 54 9.35 14.81 10.62
N ALA A 55 8.93 13.91 11.51
CA ALA A 55 7.75 14.07 12.34
C ALA A 55 7.95 15.14 13.43
N VAL A 56 9.14 15.19 14.03
CA VAL A 56 9.52 16.24 15.00
C VAL A 56 9.70 17.58 14.28
N ALA A 57 10.33 17.58 13.10
CA ALA A 57 10.49 18.78 12.27
C ALA A 57 9.14 19.34 11.79
N GLU A 58 8.21 18.49 11.37
CA GLU A 58 6.83 18.84 10.99
C GLU A 58 6.07 19.47 12.16
N ALA A 59 6.16 18.88 13.36
CA ALA A 59 5.55 19.45 14.56
C ALA A 59 6.11 20.84 14.90
N ILE A 60 7.44 21.04 14.78
CA ILE A 60 8.09 22.35 14.99
C ILE A 60 7.65 23.36 13.92
N ALA A 61 7.51 22.94 12.66
CA ALA A 61 7.14 23.81 11.54
C ALA A 61 5.68 24.31 11.60
N THR A 62 4.80 23.64 12.36
CA THR A 62 3.37 23.98 12.48
C THR A 62 3.09 25.15 13.44
N ASN A 63 4.11 25.96 13.78
CA ASN A 63 4.04 27.29 14.41
C ASN A 63 2.88 27.48 15.41
N GLY A 64 2.97 26.83 16.58
CA GLY A 64 2.12 27.14 17.75
C GLY A 64 1.10 26.07 18.13
N GLN A 65 0.70 25.17 17.23
CA GLN A 65 -0.24 24.08 17.59
C GLN A 65 0.39 23.03 18.52
N PHE A 66 1.67 22.73 18.29
CA PHE A 66 2.44 21.77 19.07
C PHE A 66 3.56 22.44 19.86
N LYS A 67 4.01 21.78 20.92
CA LYS A 67 5.25 22.07 21.64
C LYS A 67 6.00 20.76 21.88
N ILE A 68 7.32 20.84 21.86
CA ILE A 68 8.20 19.72 22.16
C ILE A 68 8.54 19.77 23.64
N ASN A 69 8.25 18.69 24.37
CA ASN A 69 8.55 18.58 25.79
C ASN A 69 9.44 17.38 26.08
N LYS A 70 10.13 17.46 27.21
CA LYS A 70 10.76 16.28 27.79
C LYS A 70 9.67 15.39 28.40
N PRO A 71 9.55 14.12 28.01
CA PRO A 71 8.52 13.23 28.54
C PRO A 71 8.70 13.00 30.05
N THR A 72 7.59 12.89 30.75
CA THR A 72 7.51 12.56 32.19
C THR A 72 6.54 11.40 32.41
N GLN A 73 6.45 10.86 33.62
CA GLN A 73 5.47 9.81 33.90
C GLN A 73 4.01 10.30 33.75
N ALA A 74 3.74 11.57 34.04
CA ALA A 74 2.40 12.16 33.86
C ALA A 74 2.11 12.56 32.41
N GLN A 75 3.17 12.79 31.60
CA GLN A 75 3.09 13.17 30.20
C GLN A 75 4.10 12.33 29.40
N PRO A 76 3.79 11.05 29.14
CA PRO A 76 4.73 10.13 28.51
C PRO A 76 4.75 10.31 26.99
N TYR A 77 4.84 11.55 26.51
CA TYR A 77 4.92 11.88 25.08
C TYR A 77 5.87 13.04 24.83
N VAL A 78 6.46 13.06 23.63
CA VAL A 78 7.47 14.05 23.23
C VAL A 78 6.84 15.29 22.60
N ILE A 79 5.86 15.09 21.72
CA ILE A 79 5.10 16.16 21.06
C ILE A 79 3.78 16.35 21.81
N GLU A 80 3.55 17.54 22.35
CA GLU A 80 2.30 17.90 23.04
C GLU A 80 1.54 18.95 22.24
N THR A 81 0.26 18.68 22.04
CA THR A 81 -0.73 19.61 21.53
C THR A 81 -1.05 20.65 22.59
N ARG A 82 -1.06 21.93 22.21
CA ARG A 82 -1.44 22.98 23.18
C ARG A 82 -2.94 22.90 23.46
N ASN A 83 -3.27 22.75 24.74
CA ASN A 83 -4.64 22.64 25.24
C ASN A 83 -5.51 23.88 24.96
N GLU A 84 -4.90 25.03 24.67
CA GLU A 84 -5.59 26.24 24.22
C GLU A 84 -6.32 26.06 22.87
N PHE A 85 -6.01 25.01 22.11
CA PHE A 85 -6.63 24.69 20.83
C PHE A 85 -7.45 23.39 20.83
N VAL A 86 -7.06 22.38 21.61
CA VAL A 86 -7.63 21.04 21.55
C VAL A 86 -7.70 20.40 22.95
N ASP A 87 -8.86 19.85 23.31
CA ASP A 87 -9.00 18.97 24.47
C ASP A 87 -8.60 17.53 24.08
N ILE A 88 -7.36 17.15 24.43
CA ILE A 88 -6.80 15.83 24.09
C ILE A 88 -7.53 14.67 24.79
N THR A 89 -8.34 14.93 25.82
CA THR A 89 -9.05 13.87 26.56
C THR A 89 -10.20 13.24 25.77
N GLN A 90 -10.61 13.88 24.67
CA GLN A 90 -11.65 13.40 23.76
C GLN A 90 -11.14 12.32 22.79
N PHE A 91 -9.84 11.99 22.80
CA PHE A 91 -9.21 11.11 21.83
C PHE A 91 -8.69 9.83 22.49
N LYS A 92 -9.22 8.68 22.07
CA LYS A 92 -8.66 7.37 22.41
C LYS A 92 -7.37 7.14 21.62
N ALA A 93 -6.29 6.75 22.29
CA ALA A 93 -4.98 6.61 21.65
C ALA A 93 -4.14 5.50 22.31
N SER A 94 -2.82 5.56 22.17
CA SER A 94 -1.84 4.57 22.66
C SER A 94 -2.09 4.04 24.08
N GLN A 95 -2.50 4.91 25.00
CA GLN A 95 -2.83 4.56 26.39
C GLN A 95 -3.89 3.46 26.50
N TYR A 96 -4.82 3.39 25.55
CA TYR A 96 -5.84 2.35 25.52
C TYR A 96 -5.25 0.96 25.24
N LEU A 97 -4.30 0.87 24.30
CA LEU A 97 -3.60 -0.38 24.02
C LEU A 97 -2.69 -0.76 25.20
N PHE A 98 -1.92 0.20 25.70
CA PHE A 98 -0.92 -0.06 26.75
C PHE A 98 -1.53 -0.43 28.11
N ALA A 99 -2.80 -0.11 28.35
CA ALA A 99 -3.50 -0.50 29.57
C ALA A 99 -3.82 -2.00 29.66
N ARG A 100 -3.64 -2.75 28.57
CA ARG A 100 -4.00 -4.17 28.54
C ARG A 100 -3.02 -5.05 29.33
N PRO A 101 -3.51 -6.04 30.10
CA PRO A 101 -2.64 -7.04 30.73
C PRO A 101 -1.90 -7.87 29.66
N ASN A 102 -0.69 -8.32 30.00
CA ASN A 102 0.16 -9.20 29.17
C ASN A 102 0.61 -8.62 27.82
N ILE A 103 0.57 -7.30 27.66
CA ILE A 103 1.12 -6.65 26.49
C ILE A 103 2.65 -6.69 26.52
N ARG A 104 3.27 -6.98 25.38
CA ARG A 104 4.73 -7.12 25.26
C ARG A 104 5.33 -5.87 24.64
N PHE A 105 6.24 -5.23 25.36
CA PHE A 105 7.11 -4.19 24.84
C PHE A 105 8.51 -4.74 24.59
N LEU A 106 9.19 -4.22 23.56
CA LEU A 106 10.58 -4.60 23.28
C LEU A 106 11.49 -4.27 24.47
N ASP A 107 11.21 -3.16 25.15
CA ASP A 107 11.84 -2.80 26.42
C ASP A 107 10.93 -3.23 27.59
N PRO A 108 11.21 -4.38 28.24
CA PRO A 108 10.42 -4.86 29.36
C PRO A 108 10.59 -4.01 30.64
N ALA A 109 11.57 -3.10 30.69
CA ALA A 109 11.77 -2.16 31.80
C ALA A 109 10.95 -0.86 31.63
N MET A 110 10.29 -0.68 30.49
CA MET A 110 9.51 0.51 30.17
C MET A 110 8.15 0.48 30.89
N SER A 111 8.15 0.83 32.18
CA SER A 111 6.94 0.89 33.02
C SER A 111 5.91 1.94 32.59
N SER A 112 6.31 2.90 31.75
CA SER A 112 5.44 3.89 31.11
C SER A 112 5.96 4.14 29.70
N PRO A 113 5.34 3.52 28.67
CA PRO A 113 5.79 3.68 27.29
C PRO A 113 5.73 5.14 26.85
N ILE A 114 6.84 5.65 26.33
CA ILE A 114 6.91 7.02 25.81
C ILE A 114 6.42 6.98 24.36
N THR A 115 5.42 7.77 24.00
CA THR A 115 5.00 7.96 22.59
C THR A 115 5.63 9.19 21.97
N LEU A 116 5.65 9.22 20.64
CA LEU A 116 6.22 10.34 19.91
C LEU A 116 5.37 11.60 20.05
N GLY A 117 4.05 11.47 20.19
CA GLY A 117 3.15 12.59 20.49
C GLY A 117 1.93 12.15 21.28
N ASP A 118 1.16 13.14 21.74
CA ASP A 118 -0.09 12.90 22.48
C ASP A 118 -1.23 12.38 21.58
N ALA A 119 -2.38 12.11 22.20
CA ALA A 119 -3.52 11.47 21.54
C ALA A 119 -4.00 12.19 20.28
N TYR A 120 -4.06 13.53 20.30
CA TYR A 120 -4.47 14.30 19.13
C TYR A 120 -3.42 14.24 18.02
N TRP A 121 -2.13 14.35 18.39
CA TRP A 121 -1.04 14.22 17.42
C TRP A 121 -1.02 12.82 16.78
N GLU A 122 -1.21 11.76 17.57
CA GLU A 122 -1.30 10.38 17.06
C GLU A 122 -2.42 10.22 16.03
N HIS A 123 -3.59 10.82 16.27
CA HIS A 123 -4.72 10.84 15.34
C HIS A 123 -4.37 11.53 14.02
N GLN A 124 -3.66 12.67 14.06
CA GLN A 124 -3.20 13.33 12.83
C GLN A 124 -2.22 12.45 12.04
N GLN A 125 -1.30 11.76 12.71
CA GLN A 125 -0.37 10.85 12.05
C GLN A 125 -1.08 9.64 11.44
N LEU A 126 -2.08 9.09 12.13
CA LEU A 126 -2.88 7.99 11.60
C LEU A 126 -3.76 8.45 10.44
N GLN A 127 -4.35 9.64 10.49
CA GLN A 127 -5.09 10.21 9.37
C GLN A 127 -4.20 10.40 8.14
N LYS A 128 -2.98 10.91 8.34
CA LYS A 128 -1.98 11.04 7.28
C LYS A 128 -1.65 9.68 6.67
N GLN A 129 -1.42 8.66 7.49
CA GLN A 129 -1.18 7.29 7.02
C GLN A 129 -2.38 6.72 6.25
N ILE A 130 -3.62 6.92 6.71
CA ILE A 130 -4.83 6.55 5.95
C ILE A 130 -4.79 7.22 4.58
N SER A 131 -4.62 8.54 4.53
CA SER A 131 -4.59 9.26 3.26
C SER A 131 -3.44 8.83 2.34
N GLU A 132 -2.26 8.55 2.88
CA GLU A 132 -1.07 8.17 2.11
C GLU A 132 -1.19 6.75 1.54
N GLN A 133 -1.68 5.79 2.34
CA GLN A 133 -1.85 4.40 1.94
C GLN A 133 -3.07 4.21 1.03
N THR A 134 -4.22 4.78 1.43
CA THR A 134 -5.51 4.47 0.79
C THR A 134 -5.91 5.47 -0.28
N LYS A 135 -5.28 6.67 -0.30
CA LYS A 135 -5.71 7.85 -1.08
C LYS A 135 -7.13 8.33 -0.77
N GLN A 136 -7.71 7.85 0.32
CA GLN A 136 -9.02 8.25 0.81
C GLN A 136 -8.87 9.16 2.04
N THR A 137 -9.86 10.02 2.26
CA THR A 137 -9.90 10.87 3.46
C THR A 137 -10.35 10.11 4.71
N ARG A 138 -10.90 8.90 4.54
CA ARG A 138 -11.41 8.01 5.60
C ARG A 138 -11.13 6.57 5.21
N LEU A 139 -10.83 5.73 6.20
CA LEU A 139 -10.60 4.29 5.98
C LEU A 139 -11.92 3.51 5.83
N TYR A 140 -12.94 3.88 6.61
CA TYR A 140 -14.26 3.26 6.56
C TYR A 140 -15.31 4.30 6.15
N ALA A 141 -16.09 4.01 5.11
CA ALA A 141 -17.03 4.97 4.52
C ALA A 141 -18.08 5.51 5.52
N ASP A 142 -18.59 4.64 6.39
CA ASP A 142 -19.68 4.94 7.33
C ASP A 142 -19.20 5.50 8.68
N TYR A 143 -17.90 5.70 8.88
CA TYR A 143 -17.33 6.15 10.14
C TYR A 143 -16.80 7.58 9.99
N ASP A 144 -17.02 8.41 11.01
CA ASP A 144 -16.20 9.62 11.17
C ASP A 144 -14.80 9.23 11.65
N MET A 145 -13.92 10.22 11.78
CA MET A 145 -12.52 9.96 12.08
C MET A 145 -12.30 9.45 13.50
N ASN A 146 -13.04 9.97 14.49
CA ASN A 146 -12.93 9.52 15.88
C ASN A 146 -13.44 8.08 15.99
N ALA A 147 -14.59 7.78 15.40
CA ALA A 147 -15.15 6.44 15.36
C ALA A 147 -14.25 5.46 14.58
N THR A 148 -13.56 5.92 13.54
CA THR A 148 -12.56 5.13 12.80
C THR A 148 -11.41 4.72 13.71
N PHE A 149 -10.85 5.67 14.48
CA PHE A 149 -9.75 5.37 15.39
C PHE A 149 -10.20 4.54 16.59
N ASP A 150 -11.37 4.81 17.15
CA ASP A 150 -11.94 4.00 18.24
C ASP A 150 -12.02 2.53 17.86
N ARG A 151 -12.56 2.28 16.66
CA ARG A 151 -12.63 0.97 16.04
C ARG A 151 -11.26 0.37 15.84
N LEU A 152 -10.32 1.08 15.21
CA LEU A 152 -8.97 0.56 14.98
C LEU A 152 -8.27 0.16 16.30
N PHE A 153 -8.42 0.95 17.37
CA PHE A 153 -7.87 0.62 18.68
C PHE A 153 -8.52 -0.61 19.31
N ASP A 154 -9.83 -0.80 19.17
CA ASP A 154 -10.50 -2.03 19.62
C ASP A 154 -10.04 -3.25 18.83
N GLN A 155 -10.01 -3.15 17.51
CA GLN A 155 -9.53 -4.19 16.61
C GLN A 155 -8.08 -4.57 16.88
N SER A 156 -7.23 -3.60 17.25
CA SER A 156 -5.83 -3.84 17.61
C SER A 156 -5.69 -4.74 18.84
N ASN A 157 -6.54 -4.54 19.84
CA ASN A 157 -6.58 -5.43 21.00
C ASN A 157 -7.09 -6.83 20.60
N GLU A 158 -8.20 -6.91 19.87
CA GLU A 158 -8.74 -8.20 19.42
C GLU A 158 -7.72 -9.01 18.60
N GLU A 159 -7.05 -8.38 17.63
CA GLU A 159 -6.02 -9.01 16.81
C GLU A 159 -4.77 -9.40 17.60
N TYR A 160 -4.32 -8.59 18.57
CA TYR A 160 -3.20 -8.98 19.41
C TYR A 160 -3.48 -10.29 20.17
N GLU A 161 -4.69 -10.44 20.72
CA GLU A 161 -5.11 -11.67 21.42
C GLU A 161 -5.11 -12.85 20.45
N LYS A 162 -5.79 -12.70 19.31
CA LYS A 162 -5.88 -13.72 18.27
C LYS A 162 -4.51 -14.17 17.78
N LEU A 163 -3.62 -13.24 17.42
CA LEU A 163 -2.28 -13.55 16.93
C LEU A 163 -1.45 -14.27 18.00
N THR A 164 -1.56 -13.84 19.26
CA THR A 164 -0.89 -14.51 20.38
C THR A 164 -1.37 -15.95 20.54
N ASP A 165 -2.68 -16.18 20.47
CA ASP A 165 -3.29 -17.52 20.55
C ASP A 165 -2.88 -18.44 19.38
N GLU A 166 -2.65 -17.84 18.20
CA GLU A 166 -2.14 -18.52 17.01
C GLU A 166 -0.60 -18.72 17.04
N GLY A 167 0.07 -18.29 18.10
CA GLY A 167 1.53 -18.39 18.26
C GLY A 167 2.32 -17.40 17.39
N VAL A 168 1.65 -16.38 16.85
CA VAL A 168 2.26 -15.28 16.10
C VAL A 168 2.58 -14.16 17.08
N GLU A 169 3.81 -14.16 17.60
CA GLU A 169 4.22 -13.12 18.55
C GLU A 169 4.40 -11.76 17.86
N ILE A 170 3.72 -10.73 18.39
CA ILE A 170 3.93 -9.33 18.05
C ILE A 170 4.33 -8.55 19.31
N THR A 171 5.24 -7.58 19.17
CA THR A 171 5.82 -6.84 20.31
C THR A 171 5.89 -5.35 20.00
N PHE A 172 5.34 -4.50 20.88
CA PHE A 172 5.38 -3.05 20.73
C PHE A 172 6.82 -2.57 20.71
N GLY A 173 7.10 -1.62 19.82
CA GLY A 173 8.46 -1.18 19.51
C GLY A 173 9.09 -1.91 18.32
N VAL A 174 8.46 -2.98 17.82
CA VAL A 174 8.90 -3.76 16.65
C VAL A 174 7.85 -3.70 15.55
N SER A 175 8.27 -3.48 14.31
CA SER A 175 7.40 -3.55 13.13
C SER A 175 6.84 -4.97 12.95
N LEU A 176 5.62 -5.08 12.43
CA LEU A 176 5.02 -6.40 12.22
C LEU A 176 5.78 -7.18 11.15
N SER A 177 6.00 -8.47 11.41
CA SER A 177 6.59 -9.36 10.41
C SER A 177 5.63 -9.57 9.24
N LYS A 178 6.15 -9.95 8.06
CA LYS A 178 5.30 -10.30 6.90
C LYS A 178 4.28 -11.39 7.22
N ALA A 179 4.66 -12.34 8.08
CA ALA A 179 3.77 -13.41 8.53
C ALA A 179 2.63 -12.85 9.41
N ALA A 180 2.96 -11.95 10.34
CA ALA A 180 1.96 -11.27 11.17
C ALA A 180 1.02 -10.40 10.34
N ILE A 181 1.56 -9.59 9.43
CA ILE A 181 0.77 -8.77 8.50
C ILE A 181 -0.21 -9.64 7.68
N LYS A 182 0.26 -10.78 7.19
CA LYS A 182 -0.59 -11.72 6.43
C LYS A 182 -1.67 -12.39 7.29
N ALA A 183 -1.44 -12.55 8.59
CA ALA A 183 -2.36 -13.17 9.53
C ALA A 183 -3.45 -12.19 10.06
N LEU A 184 -3.29 -10.89 9.85
CA LEU A 184 -4.27 -9.88 10.23
C LEU A 184 -5.62 -10.15 9.56
N THR A 185 -6.67 -10.30 10.39
CA THR A 185 -8.06 -10.35 9.91
C THR A 185 -8.78 -9.01 10.02
N GLN A 186 -8.22 -8.07 10.78
CA GLN A 186 -8.72 -6.71 10.97
C GLN A 186 -7.60 -5.69 10.80
N ASP A 187 -7.95 -4.47 10.39
CA ASP A 187 -7.02 -3.35 10.36
C ASP A 187 -6.66 -2.97 11.80
N ILE A 188 -5.39 -2.64 12.04
CA ILE A 188 -4.89 -2.33 13.38
C ILE A 188 -3.96 -1.12 13.39
N VAL A 189 -3.88 -0.51 14.56
CA VAL A 189 -2.82 0.42 14.93
C VAL A 189 -1.81 -0.33 15.78
N TRP A 190 -0.55 -0.27 15.36
CA TRP A 190 0.58 -0.81 16.09
C TRP A 190 1.57 0.30 16.43
N TYR A 191 2.45 0.11 17.42
CA TYR A 191 3.47 1.12 17.72
C TYR A 191 4.87 0.59 17.58
N GLU A 192 5.71 1.39 16.94
CA GLU A 192 7.09 1.04 16.61
C GLU A 192 8.07 2.04 17.21
N ASN A 193 9.26 1.57 17.55
CA ASN A 193 10.28 2.42 18.12
C ASN A 193 10.78 3.43 17.09
N GLN A 194 10.92 4.66 17.56
CA GLN A 194 11.55 5.79 16.89
C GLN A 194 12.56 6.37 17.87
N THR A 195 13.77 6.62 17.39
CA THR A 195 14.74 7.38 18.18
C THR A 195 14.51 8.87 17.95
N VAL A 196 14.39 9.63 19.04
CA VAL A 196 14.31 11.08 19.00
C VAL A 196 15.38 11.71 19.87
N GLU A 197 15.95 12.81 19.41
CA GLU A 197 16.89 13.60 20.19
C GLU A 197 16.21 14.86 20.72
N LEU A 198 16.27 15.07 22.03
CA LEU A 198 15.77 16.27 22.68
C LEU A 198 16.92 16.88 23.48
N ASN A 199 17.33 18.10 23.10
CA ASN A 199 18.40 18.85 23.76
C ASN A 199 19.71 18.04 23.92
N GLY A 200 20.14 17.32 22.87
CA GLY A 200 21.36 16.52 22.87
C GLY A 200 21.25 15.16 23.58
N LYS A 201 20.06 14.78 24.07
CA LYS A 201 19.80 13.46 24.68
C LYS A 201 18.86 12.64 23.81
N GLN A 202 19.21 11.38 23.57
CA GLN A 202 18.36 10.44 22.85
C GLN A 202 17.29 9.81 23.76
N TYR A 203 16.11 9.60 23.18
CA TYR A 203 14.98 8.90 23.76
C TYR A 203 14.43 7.91 22.71
N THR A 204 13.99 6.75 23.17
CA THR A 204 13.18 5.84 22.36
C THR A 204 11.71 6.19 22.60
N ALA A 205 11.01 6.57 21.55
CA ALA A 205 9.59 6.90 21.56
C ALA A 205 8.82 5.99 20.61
N LEU A 206 7.58 5.65 20.94
CA LEU A 206 6.69 4.83 20.16
C LEU A 206 5.87 5.68 19.19
N MET A 207 5.88 5.33 17.90
CA MET A 207 5.09 6.00 16.86
C MET A 207 3.97 5.07 16.37
N PRO A 208 2.72 5.57 16.24
CA PRO A 208 1.62 4.79 15.73
C PRO A 208 1.79 4.46 14.24
N ARG A 209 1.43 3.24 13.86
CA ARG A 209 1.52 2.70 12.50
C ARG A 209 0.22 2.00 12.14
N LEU A 210 -0.34 2.37 10.99
CA LEU A 210 -1.51 1.70 10.42
C LEU A 210 -1.07 0.46 9.63
N TYR A 211 -1.65 -0.68 10.00
CA TYR A 211 -1.57 -1.94 9.28
C TYR A 211 -2.97 -2.36 8.85
N LEU A 212 -3.15 -2.53 7.55
CA LEU A 212 -4.37 -2.96 6.90
C LEU A 212 -4.41 -4.48 6.75
N ALA A 213 -5.53 -5.09 7.08
CA ALA A 213 -5.79 -6.50 6.83
C ALA A 213 -5.88 -6.79 5.33
N GLY A 214 -5.70 -8.06 4.96
CA GLY A 214 -5.77 -8.49 3.56
C GLY A 214 -7.12 -8.18 2.90
N ALA A 215 -8.22 -8.24 3.66
CA ALA A 215 -9.55 -7.89 3.16
C ALA A 215 -9.68 -6.40 2.80
N THR A 216 -9.15 -5.51 3.65
CA THR A 216 -9.17 -4.06 3.40
C THR A 216 -8.26 -3.69 2.23
N LEU A 217 -7.06 -4.28 2.15
CA LEU A 217 -6.16 -4.10 1.01
C LEU A 217 -6.81 -4.56 -0.30
N GLU A 218 -7.48 -5.71 -0.29
CA GLU A 218 -8.23 -6.19 -1.46
C GLU A 218 -9.33 -5.20 -1.85
N ASP A 219 -10.12 -4.71 -0.89
CA ASP A 219 -11.20 -3.78 -1.18
C ASP A 219 -10.71 -2.44 -1.75
N LEU A 220 -9.68 -1.86 -1.13
CA LEU A 220 -9.05 -0.64 -1.60
C LEU A 220 -8.44 -0.80 -3.00
N SER A 221 -7.92 -2.00 -3.31
CA SER A 221 -7.36 -2.28 -4.62
C SER A 221 -8.42 -2.29 -5.74
N LYS A 222 -9.71 -2.48 -5.42
CA LYS A 222 -10.80 -2.42 -6.41
C LYS A 222 -11.07 -1.01 -6.91
N THR A 223 -10.57 0.03 -6.23
CA THR A 223 -10.77 1.42 -6.63
C THR A 223 -9.53 1.91 -7.39
N PRO A 224 -9.63 2.20 -8.70
CA PRO A 224 -8.50 2.71 -9.46
C PRO A 224 -8.02 4.06 -8.93
N GLN A 225 -6.73 4.17 -8.60
CA GLN A 225 -6.13 5.38 -7.98
C GLN A 225 -5.46 6.33 -8.99
N ALA A 226 -5.48 5.99 -10.28
CA ALA A 226 -4.89 6.78 -11.35
C ALA A 226 -5.71 6.64 -12.64
N PHE A 227 -5.74 7.67 -13.47
CA PHE A 227 -6.55 7.73 -14.69
C PHE A 227 -5.70 8.19 -15.87
N LEU A 228 -5.64 7.37 -16.93
CA LEU A 228 -5.16 7.76 -18.24
C LEU A 228 -6.35 7.81 -19.20
N SER A 229 -6.54 8.93 -19.90
CA SER A 229 -7.63 9.05 -20.87
C SER A 229 -7.26 9.80 -22.14
N ALA A 230 -7.60 9.24 -23.31
CA ALA A 230 -7.49 9.95 -24.59
C ALA A 230 -8.42 9.38 -25.67
N GLN A 231 -8.42 9.95 -26.87
CA GLN A 231 -9.03 9.27 -28.02
C GLN A 231 -8.20 8.03 -28.38
N ASN A 232 -6.89 8.18 -28.54
CA ASN A 232 -5.93 7.11 -28.76
C ASN A 232 -4.82 7.14 -27.71
N ILE A 233 -4.46 5.98 -27.18
CA ILE A 233 -3.41 5.81 -26.19
C ILE A 233 -2.31 4.91 -26.78
N THR A 234 -1.06 5.36 -26.71
CA THR A 234 0.11 4.55 -27.04
C THR A 234 1.08 4.55 -25.86
N ILE A 235 1.41 3.38 -25.33
CA ILE A 235 2.33 3.22 -24.20
C ILE A 235 3.43 2.24 -24.60
N ASN A 236 4.69 2.69 -24.62
CA ASN A 236 5.83 1.87 -25.00
C ASN A 236 6.85 1.80 -23.86
N SER A 237 7.30 0.59 -23.54
CA SER A 237 8.46 0.39 -22.69
C SER A 237 9.37 -0.73 -23.17
N ASN A 238 10.69 -0.64 -22.92
CA ASN A 238 11.56 -1.80 -23.15
C ASN A 238 11.54 -2.77 -21.97
N GLY A 239 11.02 -2.37 -20.80
CA GLY A 239 10.87 -3.24 -19.63
C GLY A 239 9.40 -3.50 -19.27
N THR A 240 8.99 -3.16 -18.06
CA THR A 240 7.70 -3.60 -17.50
C THR A 240 6.68 -2.46 -17.42
N ILE A 241 5.46 -2.73 -17.87
CA ILE A 241 4.30 -1.85 -17.67
C ILE A 241 3.38 -2.48 -16.63
N VAL A 242 3.04 -1.71 -15.60
CA VAL A 242 2.10 -2.10 -14.54
C VAL A 242 0.92 -1.13 -14.54
N ASN A 243 -0.29 -1.65 -14.68
CA ASN A 243 -1.53 -0.91 -14.50
C ASN A 243 -2.29 -1.42 -13.29
N SER A 244 -2.47 -0.56 -12.29
CA SER A 244 -3.44 -0.70 -11.19
C SER A 244 -4.44 0.46 -11.14
N GLY A 245 -4.37 1.37 -12.11
CA GLY A 245 -5.34 2.44 -12.33
C GLY A 245 -6.29 2.13 -13.49
N THR A 246 -6.91 3.18 -14.02
CA THR A 246 -7.77 3.17 -15.20
C THR A 246 -6.99 3.66 -16.41
N ILE A 247 -7.10 2.94 -17.53
CA ILE A 247 -6.66 3.37 -18.87
C ILE A 247 -7.87 3.32 -19.80
N THR A 248 -8.32 4.48 -20.27
CA THR A 248 -9.53 4.58 -21.10
C THR A 248 -9.24 5.32 -22.40
N SER A 249 -9.31 4.62 -23.53
CA SER A 249 -9.33 5.25 -24.86
C SER A 249 -10.76 5.32 -25.42
N GLN A 250 -11.05 6.31 -26.26
CA GLN A 250 -12.27 6.28 -27.07
C GLN A 250 -12.14 5.27 -28.21
N ASP A 251 -10.99 5.29 -28.90
CA ASP A 251 -10.69 4.45 -30.05
C ASP A 251 -9.64 3.39 -29.69
N ASP A 252 -8.37 3.66 -29.96
CA ASP A 252 -7.33 2.64 -29.88
C ASP A 252 -6.43 2.79 -28.65
N THR A 253 -6.21 1.69 -27.94
CA THR A 253 -5.12 1.55 -26.96
C THR A 253 -4.08 0.57 -27.49
N HIS A 254 -2.84 1.02 -27.64
CA HIS A 254 -1.69 0.19 -28.00
C HIS A 254 -0.64 0.22 -26.90
N ILE A 255 -0.30 -0.96 -26.37
CA ILE A 255 0.72 -1.10 -25.33
C ILE A 255 1.77 -2.11 -25.79
N THR A 256 3.04 -1.70 -25.83
CA THR A 256 4.18 -2.58 -26.14
C THR A 256 5.19 -2.56 -24.99
N ALA A 257 5.54 -3.75 -24.47
CA ALA A 257 6.49 -3.88 -23.35
C ALA A 257 7.27 -5.21 -23.37
N SER A 258 8.31 -5.35 -22.53
CA SER A 258 8.82 -6.68 -22.20
C SER A 258 7.81 -7.49 -21.38
N ASN A 259 7.18 -6.86 -20.38
CA ASN A 259 6.10 -7.44 -19.59
C ASN A 259 4.96 -6.44 -19.43
N ILE A 260 3.72 -6.91 -19.47
CA ILE A 260 2.51 -6.12 -19.20
C ILE A 260 1.78 -6.78 -18.04
N THR A 261 1.53 -6.04 -16.97
CA THR A 261 0.74 -6.49 -15.82
C THR A 261 -0.43 -5.54 -15.62
N ASN A 262 -1.66 -6.04 -15.73
CA ASN A 262 -2.87 -5.38 -15.26
C ASN A 262 -3.26 -6.01 -13.92
N GLN A 263 -3.05 -5.32 -12.82
CA GLN A 263 -3.29 -5.82 -11.47
C GLN A 263 -4.29 -4.93 -10.75
N ASN A 264 -5.51 -5.41 -10.56
CA ASN A 264 -6.64 -4.62 -10.07
C ASN A 264 -6.96 -3.36 -10.91
N GLY A 265 -6.32 -3.23 -12.08
CA GLY A 265 -6.49 -2.11 -12.99
C GLY A 265 -7.63 -2.36 -13.98
N VAL A 266 -8.12 -1.26 -14.55
CA VAL A 266 -9.16 -1.24 -15.59
C VAL A 266 -8.57 -0.71 -16.89
N MET A 267 -8.82 -1.41 -18.00
CA MET A 267 -8.52 -0.93 -19.35
C MET A 267 -9.77 -1.01 -20.22
N THR A 268 -10.17 0.12 -20.81
CA THR A 268 -11.36 0.21 -21.68
C THR A 268 -11.07 0.96 -22.98
N GLY A 269 -11.61 0.50 -24.10
CA GLY A 269 -11.57 1.24 -25.36
C GLY A 269 -12.28 0.53 -26.53
N ASN A 270 -12.36 1.16 -27.71
CA ASN A 270 -12.93 0.47 -28.87
C ASN A 270 -12.05 -0.71 -29.30
N ASN A 271 -10.74 -0.50 -29.39
CA ASN A 271 -9.78 -1.58 -29.63
C ASN A 271 -8.62 -1.51 -28.62
N ILE A 272 -8.22 -2.66 -28.11
CA ILE A 272 -7.09 -2.80 -27.20
C ILE A 272 -6.10 -3.80 -27.80
N ASN A 273 -4.86 -3.39 -27.98
CA ASN A 273 -3.77 -4.22 -28.49
C ASN A 273 -2.58 -4.20 -27.52
N LEU A 274 -2.41 -5.30 -26.79
CA LEU A 274 -1.35 -5.52 -25.81
C LEU A 274 -0.30 -6.48 -26.38
N ASN A 275 0.93 -5.99 -26.55
CA ASN A 275 2.06 -6.72 -27.12
C ASN A 275 3.21 -6.78 -26.11
N ALA A 276 3.25 -7.86 -25.32
CA ALA A 276 4.35 -8.15 -24.42
C ALA A 276 5.40 -9.06 -25.09
N GLN A 277 6.69 -8.84 -24.84
CA GLN A 277 7.74 -9.74 -25.36
C GLN A 277 7.79 -11.06 -24.59
N ASN A 278 7.51 -11.03 -23.29
CA ASN A 278 7.60 -12.18 -22.40
C ASN A 278 6.23 -12.49 -21.78
N THR A 279 5.77 -11.69 -20.83
CA THR A 279 4.57 -12.02 -20.04
C THR A 279 3.50 -10.95 -20.15
N LEU A 280 2.26 -11.38 -20.34
CA LEU A 280 1.06 -10.59 -20.09
C LEU A 280 0.28 -11.22 -18.93
N LEU A 281 0.19 -10.50 -17.82
CA LEU A 281 -0.58 -10.92 -16.64
C LEU A 281 -1.77 -9.98 -16.48
N ASN A 282 -2.98 -10.54 -16.48
CA ASN A 282 -4.16 -9.90 -15.93
C ASN A 282 -4.48 -10.58 -14.60
N GLN A 283 -4.39 -9.84 -13.49
CA GLN A 283 -4.63 -10.35 -12.16
C GLN A 283 -5.68 -9.49 -11.47
N SER A 284 -6.84 -10.07 -11.18
CA SER A 284 -7.96 -9.36 -10.56
C SER A 284 -8.32 -8.05 -11.29
N GLY A 285 -8.02 -7.97 -12.58
CA GLY A 285 -8.15 -6.75 -13.38
C GLY A 285 -9.16 -6.91 -14.51
N ASP A 286 -9.67 -5.79 -15.02
CA ASP A 286 -10.64 -5.76 -16.11
C ASP A 286 -10.02 -5.17 -17.37
N ILE A 287 -10.02 -5.94 -18.46
CA ILE A 287 -9.62 -5.46 -19.79
C ILE A 287 -10.81 -5.69 -20.73
N THR A 288 -11.47 -4.60 -21.11
CA THR A 288 -12.68 -4.63 -21.91
C THR A 288 -12.54 -3.77 -23.16
N ALA A 289 -12.51 -4.40 -24.32
CA ALA A 289 -12.63 -3.74 -25.61
C ALA A 289 -14.09 -3.78 -26.11
N VAL A 290 -14.55 -2.75 -26.83
CA VAL A 290 -15.86 -2.82 -27.50
C VAL A 290 -15.78 -3.75 -28.71
N ASN A 291 -14.78 -3.54 -29.57
CA ASN A 291 -14.63 -4.27 -30.83
C ASN A 291 -13.56 -5.36 -30.74
N ASN A 292 -12.28 -4.99 -30.59
CA ASN A 292 -11.19 -5.95 -30.71
C ASN A 292 -10.26 -5.91 -29.49
N LEU A 293 -10.13 -7.05 -28.81
CA LEU A 293 -9.09 -7.29 -27.81
C LEU A 293 -8.02 -8.20 -28.43
N LYS A 294 -6.79 -7.70 -28.57
CA LYS A 294 -5.64 -8.45 -29.10
C LYS A 294 -4.55 -8.53 -28.05
N LEU A 295 -4.19 -9.76 -27.66
CA LEU A 295 -3.16 -10.05 -26.66
C LEU A 295 -2.05 -10.88 -27.31
N LYS A 296 -0.81 -10.44 -27.22
CA LYS A 296 0.37 -11.16 -27.73
C LYS A 296 1.46 -11.19 -26.67
N ALA A 297 1.93 -12.40 -26.33
CA ALA A 297 3.06 -12.61 -25.42
C ALA A 297 3.68 -14.01 -25.60
N LYS A 298 4.76 -14.33 -24.89
CA LYS A 298 5.17 -15.74 -24.73
C LYS A 298 4.23 -16.46 -23.76
N THR A 299 3.94 -15.80 -22.63
CA THR A 299 3.06 -16.29 -21.58
C THR A 299 1.93 -15.29 -21.36
N ILE A 300 0.68 -15.75 -21.40
CA ILE A 300 -0.50 -14.95 -21.09
C ILE A 300 -1.24 -15.63 -19.94
N THR A 301 -1.46 -14.90 -18.86
CA THR A 301 -2.10 -15.44 -17.65
C THR A 301 -3.24 -14.51 -17.21
N ASN A 302 -4.40 -15.09 -16.91
CA ASN A 302 -5.56 -14.38 -16.38
C ASN A 302 -5.96 -15.04 -15.05
N ILE A 303 -5.83 -14.34 -13.93
CA ILE A 303 -5.99 -14.89 -12.57
C ILE A 303 -6.94 -14.01 -11.76
N ALA A 304 -8.04 -14.58 -11.26
CA ALA A 304 -8.89 -13.92 -10.26
C ALA A 304 -8.30 -14.07 -8.85
N SER A 305 -8.58 -13.12 -7.94
CA SER A 305 -8.39 -13.35 -6.51
C SER A 305 -9.62 -14.06 -5.97
N GLU A 306 -9.41 -15.12 -5.18
CA GLU A 306 -10.46 -15.77 -4.41
C GLU A 306 -9.98 -15.86 -2.96
N GLN A 307 -10.78 -15.34 -2.04
CA GLN A 307 -10.65 -15.51 -0.60
C GLN A 307 -11.86 -16.28 -0.07
N THR A 308 -11.60 -17.23 0.82
CA THR A 308 -12.65 -17.97 1.52
C THR A 308 -12.87 -17.35 2.90
N ILE A 309 -14.01 -16.70 3.09
CA ILE A 309 -14.44 -16.21 4.41
C ILE A 309 -15.25 -17.30 5.09
N THR A 310 -14.80 -17.74 6.26
CA THR A 310 -15.56 -18.64 7.13
C THR A 310 -16.40 -17.83 8.10
N LYS A 311 -17.72 -17.77 7.89
CA LYS A 311 -18.70 -17.23 8.83
C LYS A 311 -19.19 -18.33 9.78
N GLY A 312 -18.80 -18.26 11.06
CA GLY A 312 -19.18 -19.24 12.08
C GLY A 312 -18.60 -20.63 11.81
N THR A 313 -19.21 -21.68 12.38
CA THR A 313 -18.64 -23.04 12.30
C THR A 313 -18.82 -23.74 10.95
N ASN A 314 -19.63 -23.23 10.00
CA ASN A 314 -19.97 -23.97 8.77
C ASN A 314 -20.32 -23.14 7.51
N ILE A 315 -20.16 -21.80 7.46
CA ILE A 315 -20.48 -21.03 6.25
C ILE A 315 -19.19 -20.55 5.58
N THR A 316 -18.81 -21.15 4.46
CA THR A 316 -17.70 -20.67 3.62
C THR A 316 -18.27 -19.82 2.48
N GLN A 317 -18.00 -18.51 2.48
CA GLN A 317 -18.29 -17.62 1.37
C GLN A 317 -17.00 -17.40 0.57
N SER A 318 -17.00 -17.71 -0.73
CA SER A 318 -15.93 -17.24 -1.62
C SER A 318 -16.23 -15.80 -1.99
N VAL A 319 -15.32 -14.88 -1.64
CA VAL A 319 -15.31 -13.49 -2.08
C VAL A 319 -14.04 -13.27 -2.88
N GLY A 320 -14.09 -12.48 -3.94
CA GLY A 320 -12.95 -12.35 -4.82
C GLY A 320 -13.14 -11.32 -5.90
N SER A 321 -12.03 -10.86 -6.47
CA SER A 321 -12.03 -9.93 -7.60
C SER A 321 -11.88 -10.73 -8.89
N ALA A 322 -12.89 -10.62 -9.75
CA ALA A 322 -12.86 -11.25 -11.07
C ALA A 322 -11.71 -10.70 -11.91
N SER A 323 -11.25 -11.51 -12.87
CA SER A 323 -10.23 -11.12 -13.83
C SER A 323 -10.79 -11.28 -15.24
N ASN A 324 -11.15 -10.17 -15.87
CA ASN A 324 -11.95 -10.14 -17.09
C ASN A 324 -11.10 -9.80 -18.32
N LEU A 325 -11.34 -10.52 -19.42
CA LEU A 325 -10.84 -10.22 -20.76
C LEU A 325 -12.04 -10.24 -21.71
N GLN A 326 -12.49 -9.08 -22.17
CA GLN A 326 -13.71 -8.93 -22.96
C GLN A 326 -13.48 -8.15 -24.25
N GLY A 327 -14.20 -8.52 -25.30
CA GLY A 327 -14.11 -7.91 -26.64
C GLY A 327 -15.15 -8.50 -27.58
N GLY A 328 -15.68 -7.71 -28.52
CA GLY A 328 -16.48 -8.26 -29.62
C GLY A 328 -15.75 -9.38 -30.38
N ASN A 329 -14.44 -9.20 -30.56
CA ASN A 329 -13.49 -10.22 -30.99
C ASN A 329 -12.31 -10.27 -30.01
N VAL A 330 -11.99 -11.47 -29.49
CA VAL A 330 -10.84 -11.69 -28.60
C VAL A 330 -9.80 -12.57 -29.32
N ASN A 331 -8.59 -12.04 -29.52
CA ASN A 331 -7.47 -12.76 -30.15
C ASN A 331 -6.31 -12.88 -29.14
N ILE A 332 -5.95 -14.12 -28.77
CA ILE A 332 -4.90 -14.42 -27.81
C ILE A 332 -3.80 -15.22 -28.52
N ASN A 333 -2.59 -14.66 -28.59
CA ASN A 333 -1.44 -15.26 -29.23
C ASN A 333 -0.31 -15.44 -28.21
N ALA A 334 -0.30 -16.61 -27.55
CA ALA A 334 0.76 -17.04 -26.66
C ALA A 334 1.75 -17.95 -27.41
N LYS A 335 3.06 -17.72 -27.28
CA LYS A 335 4.10 -18.58 -27.88
C LYS A 335 5.04 -19.12 -26.80
N ILE A 336 4.87 -20.40 -26.46
CA ILE A 336 5.81 -21.13 -25.61
C ILE A 336 7.15 -21.24 -26.34
N LEU A 337 8.24 -20.83 -25.69
CA LEU A 337 9.59 -21.17 -26.15
C LEU A 337 9.79 -22.68 -25.92
N PRO A 338 10.22 -23.47 -26.92
CA PRO A 338 10.53 -24.87 -26.68
C PRO A 338 11.56 -24.97 -25.56
N THR A 339 11.24 -25.72 -24.51
CA THR A 339 12.22 -26.13 -23.50
C THR A 339 13.34 -26.85 -24.25
N GLN A 340 14.55 -26.31 -24.21
CA GLN A 340 15.71 -27.00 -24.77
C GLN A 340 15.78 -28.38 -24.09
N PRO A 341 15.76 -29.52 -24.82
CA PRO A 341 15.96 -30.80 -24.17
C PRO A 341 17.35 -30.78 -23.53
N ALA A 342 17.43 -31.23 -22.27
CA ALA A 342 18.71 -31.47 -21.62
C ALA A 342 19.53 -32.39 -22.54
N THR A 343 20.61 -31.87 -23.11
CA THR A 343 21.63 -32.68 -23.77
C THR A 343 22.13 -33.70 -22.76
N SER A 344 21.69 -34.95 -22.90
CA SER A 344 22.32 -36.08 -22.21
C SER A 344 23.75 -36.18 -22.69
N LEU A 345 24.70 -35.67 -21.92
CA LEU A 345 26.09 -36.08 -22.01
C LEU A 345 26.18 -37.51 -21.46
N LEU A 346 25.86 -38.47 -22.31
CA LEU A 346 26.30 -39.86 -22.19
C LEU A 346 27.48 -40.02 -23.14
N THR A 347 28.69 -39.98 -22.59
CA THR A 347 29.86 -40.61 -23.22
C THR A 347 30.66 -41.31 -22.13
N THR A 348 30.48 -42.63 -22.12
CA THR A 348 31.44 -43.74 -21.90
C THR A 348 32.68 -43.49 -21.07
#